data_AF-A0A944P790-F1
#
_entry.id   AF-A0A944P790-F1
#
_cell.length_a   1.000
_cell.length_b   1.000
_cell.length_c   1.000
_cell.angle_alpha   90.00
_cell.angle_beta   90.00
_cell.angle_gamma   90.00
#
_symmetry.space_group_name_H-M   'P 1'
#
loop_
_entity.id
_entity.type
_entity.pdbx_description
1 polymer ?
#
loop_
_entity_poly.entity_id
_entity_poly.type
_entity_poly.pdbx_seq_one_letter_code
_entity_poly.pdbx_strand_id
1 'polypeptide(L)'
;MGLDVYAVRPGDAGVTGHATLVKPVTFSWMAPADPAPFEAVPRGAREGLWWPSDGMVFGFRGGVYQQWMQEQFEVSLYELADPVEVAELAARLEAWLAEAEAAGTAELDLGDGAPTALSAIAALSRFVTAAADQKLWLFPDY
;
A
#
# COMPACT_ATOMS: atom_id res chain seq x y z
N MET A 1 -16.67 -4.08 -8.57
CA MET A 1 -15.48 -4.89 -8.24
C MET A 1 -14.51 -3.94 -7.58
N GLY A 2 -14.05 -4.26 -6.37
CA GLY A 2 -13.25 -3.31 -5.59
C GLY A 2 -11.79 -3.70 -5.68
N LEU A 3 -10.95 -2.70 -5.97
CA LEU A 3 -9.51 -2.82 -6.04
C LEU A 3 -8.95 -3.20 -4.67
N ASP A 4 -8.26 -4.33 -4.62
CA ASP A 4 -7.40 -4.76 -3.51
C ASP A 4 -5.93 -4.66 -3.96
N VAL A 5 -5.04 -4.25 -3.06
CA VAL A 5 -3.62 -4.07 -3.37
C VAL A 5 -2.81 -4.92 -2.42
N TYR A 6 -1.88 -5.72 -2.96
CA TYR A 6 -1.08 -6.68 -2.20
C TYR A 6 0.41 -6.38 -2.28
N ALA A 7 1.10 -6.50 -1.14
CA ALA A 7 2.54 -6.56 -1.07
C ALA A 7 3.01 -7.95 -1.51
N VAL A 8 3.73 -8.04 -2.62
CA VAL A 8 4.12 -9.31 -3.24
C VAL A 8 5.56 -9.31 -3.73
N ARG A 9 6.07 -10.49 -4.03
CA ARG A 9 7.34 -10.68 -4.74
C ARG A 9 7.13 -11.51 -6.00
N PRO A 10 7.93 -11.31 -7.06
CA PRO A 10 7.87 -12.16 -8.24
C PRO A 10 8.36 -13.57 -7.90
N GLY A 11 7.77 -14.59 -8.54
CA GLY A 11 8.27 -15.96 -8.48
C GLY A 11 9.57 -16.19 -9.24
N ASP A 12 9.98 -15.20 -10.06
CA ASP A 12 11.28 -15.16 -10.73
C ASP A 12 12.22 -14.20 -9.99
N ALA A 13 13.33 -14.72 -9.46
CA ALA A 13 14.34 -13.95 -8.75
C ALA A 13 15.11 -12.95 -9.64
N GLY A 14 15.05 -13.09 -10.96
CA GLY A 14 15.62 -12.14 -11.92
C GLY A 14 14.81 -10.85 -12.06
N VAL A 15 13.59 -10.81 -11.54
CA VAL A 15 12.70 -9.65 -11.62
C VAL A 15 12.87 -8.82 -10.35
N THR A 16 13.58 -7.71 -10.45
CA THR A 16 13.92 -6.84 -9.31
C THR A 16 13.27 -5.47 -9.38
N GLY A 17 12.68 -5.11 -10.53
CA GLY A 17 11.98 -3.86 -10.77
C GLY A 17 11.37 -3.80 -12.17
N HIS A 18 10.75 -2.69 -12.53
CA HIS A 18 10.11 -2.54 -13.84
C HIS A 18 11.07 -2.76 -15.02
N ALA A 19 12.33 -2.33 -14.89
CA ALA A 19 13.35 -2.50 -15.93
C ALA A 19 13.66 -3.98 -16.26
N THR A 20 13.40 -4.89 -15.32
CA THR A 20 13.61 -6.33 -15.48
C THR A 20 12.32 -7.10 -15.79
N LEU A 21 11.18 -6.42 -15.77
CA LEU A 21 9.88 -7.03 -15.97
C LEU A 21 9.60 -7.20 -17.47
N VAL A 22 9.60 -8.44 -17.95
CA VAL A 22 9.21 -8.78 -19.33
C VAL A 22 7.71 -9.02 -19.40
N LYS A 23 7.03 -8.40 -20.37
CA LYS A 23 5.61 -8.64 -20.66
C LYS A 23 5.45 -9.53 -21.91
N PRO A 24 4.53 -10.51 -21.92
CA PRO A 24 3.61 -10.86 -20.83
C PRO A 24 4.33 -11.51 -19.65
N VAL A 25 3.80 -11.32 -18.45
CA VAL A 25 4.31 -11.95 -17.21
C VAL A 25 4.04 -13.46 -17.29
N THR A 26 5.09 -14.27 -17.12
CA THR A 26 5.01 -15.74 -17.18
C THR A 26 5.18 -16.44 -15.83
N PHE A 27 5.57 -15.69 -14.79
CA PHE A 27 5.69 -16.18 -13.42
C PHE A 27 4.45 -15.83 -12.60
N SER A 28 4.32 -16.44 -11.42
CA SER A 28 3.30 -16.09 -10.43
C SER A 28 3.83 -15.10 -9.41
N TRP A 29 2.98 -14.18 -8.96
CA TRP A 29 3.25 -13.38 -7.77
C TRP A 29 3.16 -14.26 -6.52
N MET A 30 4.07 -14.05 -5.58
CA MET A 30 4.17 -14.82 -4.35
C MET A 30 3.97 -13.89 -3.15
N ALA A 31 3.44 -14.45 -2.07
CA ALA A 31 3.36 -13.78 -0.78
C ALA A 31 4.76 -13.34 -0.28
N PRO A 32 4.80 -12.34 0.61
CA PRO A 32 6.02 -11.96 1.33
C PRO A 32 6.69 -13.17 1.98
N ALA A 33 8.02 -13.13 2.10
CA ALA A 33 8.74 -14.17 2.82
C ALA A 33 8.51 -14.09 4.33
N ASP A 34 8.31 -12.89 4.86
CA ASP A 34 8.00 -12.63 6.26
C ASP A 34 6.68 -11.86 6.39
N PRO A 35 5.60 -12.50 6.89
CA PRO A 35 4.31 -11.84 7.09
C PRO A 35 4.24 -10.99 8.37
N ALA A 36 5.16 -11.17 9.33
CA ALA A 36 5.04 -10.57 10.66
C ALA A 36 4.93 -9.03 10.66
N PRO A 37 5.67 -8.28 9.80
CA PRO A 37 5.50 -6.83 9.71
C PRO A 37 4.08 -6.40 9.29
N PHE A 38 3.41 -7.20 8.46
CA PHE A 38 2.05 -6.91 8.00
C PHE A 38 1.00 -7.24 9.05
N GLU A 39 1.22 -8.30 9.83
CA GLU A 39 0.37 -8.68 10.97
C GLU A 39 0.38 -7.63 12.09
N ALA A 40 1.48 -6.89 12.22
CA ALA A 40 1.62 -5.80 13.19
C ALA A 40 0.87 -4.52 12.78
N VAL A 41 0.43 -4.39 11.53
CA VAL A 41 -0.31 -3.22 11.05
C VAL A 41 -1.72 -3.20 11.70
N PRO A 42 -2.15 -2.09 12.34
CA PRO A 42 -3.49 -2.00 12.91
C PRO A 42 -4.58 -2.14 11.84
N ARG A 43 -5.60 -2.96 12.12
CA ARG A 43 -6.73 -3.25 11.19
C ARG A 43 -8.11 -2.96 11.77
N GLY A 44 -8.15 -2.21 12.89
CA GLY A 44 -9.41 -1.82 13.52
C GLY A 44 -10.30 -1.01 12.57
N ALA A 45 -11.62 -1.15 12.68
CA ALA A 45 -12.54 -0.39 11.85
C ALA A 45 -12.32 1.11 12.04
N ARG A 46 -12.27 1.88 10.94
CA ARG A 46 -12.08 3.34 10.87
C ARG A 46 -10.74 3.91 11.35
N GLU A 47 -10.06 3.25 12.28
CA GLU A 47 -8.77 3.70 12.84
C GLU A 47 -7.56 2.92 12.30
N GLY A 48 -7.81 1.82 11.56
CA GLY A 48 -6.78 0.96 10.99
C GLY A 48 -6.88 0.82 9.47
N LEU A 49 -5.94 0.08 8.90
CA LEU A 49 -5.88 -0.22 7.49
C LEU A 49 -7.03 -1.16 7.10
N TRP A 50 -7.83 -0.75 6.12
CA TRP A 50 -8.97 -1.53 5.66
C TRP A 50 -8.52 -2.87 5.07
N TRP A 51 -9.12 -3.97 5.55
CA TRP A 51 -8.86 -5.31 5.05
C TRP A 51 -9.19 -5.43 3.55
N PRO A 52 -8.37 -6.15 2.76
CA PRO A 52 -8.76 -6.56 1.42
C PRO A 52 -9.94 -7.54 1.49
N SER A 53 -10.61 -7.76 0.36
CA SER A 53 -11.84 -8.58 0.30
C SER A 53 -11.63 -10.02 0.74
N ASP A 54 -10.43 -10.57 0.51
CA ASP A 54 -10.06 -11.95 0.81
C ASP A 54 -9.51 -12.13 2.24
N GLY A 55 -9.31 -11.03 2.97
CA GLY A 55 -8.76 -11.02 4.33
C GLY A 55 -7.26 -11.29 4.43
N MET A 56 -6.51 -11.28 3.32
CA MET A 56 -5.06 -11.54 3.36
C MET A 56 -4.30 -10.38 4.00
N VAL A 57 -3.45 -10.70 4.97
CA VAL A 57 -2.78 -9.69 5.82
C VAL A 57 -1.76 -8.83 5.08
N PHE A 58 -1.24 -9.32 3.95
CA PHE A 58 -0.34 -8.55 3.09
C PHE A 58 -1.09 -7.77 2.00
N GLY A 59 -2.39 -7.52 2.19
CA GLY A 59 -3.16 -6.64 1.32
C GLY A 59 -3.92 -5.54 2.06
N PHE A 60 -4.51 -4.65 1.29
CA PHE A 60 -5.47 -3.65 1.75
C PHE A 60 -6.48 -3.29 0.67
N ARG A 61 -7.60 -2.69 1.08
CA ARG A 61 -8.64 -2.21 0.19
C ARG A 61 -8.20 -0.95 -0.56
N GLY A 62 -7.46 -1.11 -1.67
CA GLY A 62 -6.92 0.01 -2.46
C GLY A 62 -7.99 0.98 -2.94
N GLY A 63 -9.19 0.49 -3.29
CA GLY A 63 -10.31 1.33 -3.71
C GLY A 63 -10.73 2.43 -2.71
N VAL A 64 -10.47 2.25 -1.40
CA VAL A 64 -10.75 3.26 -0.36
C VAL A 64 -9.77 4.44 -0.45
N TYR A 65 -8.50 4.16 -0.74
CA TYR A 65 -7.44 5.17 -0.70
C TYR A 65 -7.14 5.77 -2.07
N GLN A 66 -7.64 5.17 -3.14
CA GLN A 66 -7.20 5.42 -4.50
C GLN A 66 -7.27 6.89 -4.92
N GLN A 67 -8.41 7.56 -4.72
CA GLN A 67 -8.56 8.95 -5.14
C GLN A 67 -7.57 9.85 -4.38
N TRP A 68 -7.48 9.69 -3.06
CA TRP A 68 -6.56 10.42 -2.21
C TRP A 68 -5.09 10.18 -2.59
N MET A 69 -4.69 8.94 -2.85
CA MET A 69 -3.32 8.60 -3.29
C MET A 69 -2.96 9.28 -4.61
N GLN A 70 -3.92 9.33 -5.55
CA GLN A 70 -3.74 9.99 -6.84
C GLN A 70 -3.60 11.50 -6.68
N GLU A 71 -4.41 12.13 -5.83
CA GLU A 71 -4.43 13.58 -5.64
C GLU A 71 -3.26 14.10 -4.80
N GLN A 72 -2.84 13.35 -3.77
CA GLN A 72 -1.80 13.79 -2.84
C GLN A 72 -0.39 13.35 -3.24
N PHE A 73 -0.24 12.18 -3.87
CA PHE A 73 1.07 11.60 -4.16
C PHE A 73 1.32 11.34 -5.65
N GLU A 74 0.35 11.66 -6.52
CA GLU A 74 0.40 11.36 -7.96
C GLU A 74 0.61 9.86 -8.25
N VAL A 75 0.19 8.99 -7.31
CA VAL A 75 0.32 7.54 -7.43
C VAL A 75 -1.04 6.92 -7.72
N SER A 76 -1.10 6.12 -8.78
CA SER A 76 -2.24 5.27 -9.08
C SER A 76 -2.07 3.91 -8.41
N LEU A 77 -2.95 3.55 -7.47
CA LEU A 77 -3.06 2.17 -7.00
C LEU A 77 -3.67 1.25 -8.06
N TYR A 78 -4.02 1.76 -9.25
CA TYR A 78 -4.36 0.93 -10.39
C TYR A 78 -3.12 0.43 -11.18
N GLU A 79 -1.92 0.81 -10.76
CA GLU A 79 -0.70 0.44 -11.45
C GLU A 79 0.17 -0.41 -10.55
N LEU A 80 0.90 -1.34 -11.17
CA LEU A 80 1.92 -2.11 -10.47
C LEU A 80 3.02 -1.15 -10.05
N ALA A 81 3.39 -1.14 -8.77
CA ALA A 81 4.51 -0.36 -8.27
C ALA A 81 5.68 -1.29 -7.93
N ASP A 82 6.85 -0.96 -8.45
CA ASP A 82 8.08 -1.72 -8.19
C ASP A 82 8.75 -1.33 -6.86
N PRO A 83 9.73 -2.11 -6.37
CA PRO A 83 10.32 -1.87 -5.06
C PRO A 83 10.95 -0.47 -4.87
N VAL A 84 11.40 0.18 -5.95
CA VAL A 84 11.94 1.54 -5.90
C VAL A 84 10.81 2.53 -5.67
N GLU A 85 9.74 2.42 -6.47
CA GLU A 85 8.55 3.28 -6.35
C GLU A 85 7.86 3.11 -4.99
N VAL A 86 7.81 1.88 -4.46
CA VAL A 86 7.26 1.58 -3.13
C VAL A 86 8.09 2.24 -2.02
N ALA A 87 9.42 2.22 -2.13
CA ALA A 87 10.29 2.90 -1.16
C ALA A 87 10.14 4.43 -1.22
N GLU A 88 10.03 5.01 -2.41
CA GLU A 88 9.76 6.44 -2.58
C GLU A 88 8.38 6.84 -2.05
N LEU A 89 7.38 5.98 -2.22
CA LEU A 89 6.05 6.20 -1.67
C LEU A 89 6.05 6.13 -0.14
N ALA A 90 6.75 5.15 0.46
CA ALA A 90 6.90 5.04 1.90
C ALA A 90 7.48 6.35 2.50
N ALA A 91 8.58 6.85 1.92
CA ALA A 91 9.21 8.09 2.38
C ALA A 91 8.28 9.31 2.26
N ARG A 92 7.52 9.41 1.17
CA ARG A 92 6.55 10.51 0.98
C ARG A 92 5.39 10.43 1.97
N LEU A 93 4.87 9.23 2.23
CA LEU A 93 3.81 9.02 3.23
C LEU A 93 4.28 9.35 4.64
N GLU A 94 5.48 8.93 5.02
CA GLU A 94 6.07 9.25 6.33
C GLU A 94 6.27 10.76 6.51
N ALA A 95 6.80 11.45 5.49
CA ALA A 95 6.98 12.90 5.53
C ALA A 95 5.63 13.63 5.65
N TRP A 96 4.66 13.24 4.82
CA TRP A 96 3.32 13.82 4.84
C TRP A 96 2.62 13.60 6.19
N LEU A 97 2.75 12.40 6.78
CA LEU A 97 2.19 12.10 8.10
C LEU A 97 2.79 12.97 9.20
N ALA A 98 4.11 13.17 9.19
CA ALA A 98 4.76 14.05 10.16
C ALA A 98 4.25 15.50 10.06
N GLU A 99 4.00 16.00 8.85
CA GLU A 99 3.41 17.32 8.63
C GLU A 99 1.96 17.40 9.11
N ALA A 100 1.15 16.38 8.82
CA ALA A 100 -0.24 16.30 9.25
C ALA A 100 -0.36 16.23 10.79
N GLU A 101 0.51 15.47 11.45
CA GLU A 101 0.59 15.39 12.92
C GLU A 101 0.99 16.74 13.53
N ALA A 102 2.00 17.41 12.96
CA ALA A 102 2.42 18.74 13.42
C ALA A 102 1.31 19.80 13.24
N ALA A 103 0.47 19.65 12.21
CA ALA A 103 -0.68 20.49 11.97
C ALA A 103 -1.89 20.18 12.87
N GLY A 104 -1.86 19.09 13.64
CA GLY A 104 -2.97 18.66 14.49
C GLY A 104 -4.15 18.05 13.72
N THR A 105 -3.90 17.53 12.51
CA THR A 105 -4.91 16.84 11.71
C THR A 105 -5.37 15.58 12.42
N ALA A 106 -6.68 15.41 12.60
CA ALA A 106 -7.25 14.21 13.25
C ALA A 106 -7.89 13.25 12.25
N GLU A 107 -8.52 13.78 11.19
CA GLU A 107 -9.25 13.02 10.19
C GLU A 107 -9.03 13.63 8.79
N LEU A 108 -9.26 12.82 7.77
CA LEU A 108 -9.16 13.18 6.36
C LEU A 108 -10.42 12.78 5.61
N ASP A 109 -10.79 13.59 4.63
CA ASP A 109 -11.73 13.21 3.61
C ASP A 109 -10.97 12.50 2.48
N LEU A 110 -11.31 11.24 2.21
CA LEU A 110 -10.74 10.45 1.11
C LEU A 110 -11.58 10.54 -0.18
N GLY A 111 -12.67 11.29 -0.17
CA GLY A 111 -13.61 11.44 -1.30
C GLY A 111 -14.63 10.30 -1.42
N ASP A 112 -14.59 9.31 -0.53
CA ASP A 112 -15.42 8.10 -0.58
C ASP A 112 -16.53 8.04 0.51
N GLY A 113 -16.66 9.11 1.31
CA GLY A 113 -17.77 9.29 2.24
C GLY A 113 -17.37 9.79 3.62
N ALA A 114 -17.31 8.87 4.60
CA ALA A 114 -17.07 9.25 5.99
C ALA A 114 -15.60 9.61 6.21
N PRO A 115 -15.28 10.65 7.01
CA PRO A 115 -13.91 10.97 7.34
C PRO A 115 -13.16 9.76 7.91
N THR A 116 -11.93 9.60 7.44
CA THR A 116 -10.98 8.55 7.83
C THR A 116 -10.02 9.12 8.86
N ALA A 117 -9.85 8.43 9.99
CA ALA A 117 -8.92 8.88 11.01
C ALA A 117 -7.47 8.90 10.50
N LEU A 118 -6.67 9.87 10.95
CA LEU A 118 -5.24 9.94 10.59
C LEU A 118 -4.50 8.64 10.96
N SER A 119 -4.92 7.96 12.03
CA SER A 119 -4.38 6.64 12.43
C SER A 119 -4.54 5.55 11.36
N ALA A 120 -5.58 5.61 10.53
CA ALA A 120 -5.74 4.69 9.42
C ALA A 120 -4.75 4.98 8.29
N ILE A 121 -4.41 6.26 8.06
CA ILE A 121 -3.34 6.65 7.14
C ILE A 121 -1.96 6.26 7.70
N ALA A 122 -1.76 6.39 9.02
CA ALA A 122 -0.58 5.88 9.68
C ALA A 122 -0.45 4.36 9.53
N ALA A 123 -1.56 3.62 9.57
CA ALA A 123 -1.58 2.18 9.32
C ALA A 123 -1.24 1.84 7.85
N LEU A 124 -1.77 2.61 6.89
CA LEU A 124 -1.38 2.49 5.47
C LEU A 124 0.12 2.76 5.29
N SER A 125 0.64 3.84 5.87
CA SER A 125 2.07 4.15 5.81
C SER A 125 2.93 3.02 6.37
N ARG A 126 2.58 2.48 7.55
CA ARG A 126 3.27 1.31 8.13
C ARG A 126 3.26 0.09 7.21
N PHE A 127 2.15 -0.16 6.51
CA PHE A 127 2.05 -1.23 5.53
C PHE A 127 3.00 -1.00 4.35
N VAL A 128 3.03 0.22 3.81
CA VAL A 128 3.90 0.57 2.67
C VAL A 128 5.38 0.53 3.09
N THR A 129 5.72 1.01 4.30
CA THR A 129 7.08 0.88 4.86
C THR A 129 7.47 -0.58 5.05
N ALA A 130 6.59 -1.44 5.57
CA ALA A 130 6.85 -2.87 5.67
C ALA A 130 7.10 -3.54 4.30
N ALA A 131 6.39 -3.09 3.26
CA ALA A 131 6.63 -3.52 1.89
C ALA A 131 7.99 -3.03 1.36
N ALA A 132 8.33 -1.76 1.61
CA ALA A 132 9.59 -1.15 1.21
C ALA A 132 10.80 -1.83 1.87
N ASP A 133 10.75 -2.08 3.18
CA ASP A 133 11.80 -2.73 3.96
C ASP A 133 12.12 -4.15 3.43
N GLN A 134 11.09 -4.84 2.93
CA GLN A 134 11.21 -6.16 2.33
C GLN A 134 11.44 -6.14 0.81
N LYS A 135 11.58 -4.95 0.20
CA LYS A 135 11.74 -4.74 -1.26
C LYS A 135 10.64 -5.41 -2.08
N LEU A 136 9.40 -5.28 -1.63
CA LEU A 136 8.23 -5.87 -2.26
C LEU A 136 7.63 -4.92 -3.30
N TRP A 137 6.84 -5.51 -4.18
CA TRP A 137 5.99 -4.82 -5.14
C TRP A 137 4.62 -4.56 -4.53
N LEU A 138 3.94 -3.50 -4.96
CA LEU A 138 2.50 -3.35 -4.73
C LEU A 138 1.74 -3.75 -5.98
N PHE A 139 1.04 -4.88 -5.91
CA PHE A 139 0.30 -5.47 -7.00
C PHE A 139 -1.21 -5.18 -6.86
N PRO A 140 -1.84 -4.52 -7.84
CA PRO A 140 -3.27 -4.30 -7.83
C PRO A 140 -4.05 -5.48 -8.40
N ASP A 141 -5.10 -5.89 -7.68
CA ASP A 141 -6.03 -6.96 -8.04
C ASP A 141 -7.47 -6.42 -8.13
N TYR A 142 -8.15 -6.68 -9.26
CA TYR A 142 -9.42 -6.04 -9.64
C TYR A 142 -10.61 -6.98 -9.70
#